data_AF-A0A5E4YPH6-F1
#
_entry.id   AF-A0A5E4YPH6-F1
#
_cell.length_a   1.000
_cell.length_b   1.000
_cell.length_c   1.000
_cell.angle_alpha   90.00
_cell.angle_beta   90.00
_cell.angle_gamma   90.00
#
_symmetry.space_group_name_H-M   'P 1'
#
loop_
_entity.id
_entity.type
_entity.pdbx_description
1 polymer ?
#
loop_
_entity_poly.entity_id
_entity_poly.type
_entity_poly.pdbx_seq_one_letter_code
_entity_poly.pdbx_strand_id
1 'polypeptide(L)'
;MKRKRFSVEQIVAVLKQAELGMPVADLIRHVGISEQTFYRWKKQYAGMQSDQVRELKQLQDENARLKKLVAELSLDKAILQDVASKKWPGPR
;
A
#
# COMPACT_ATOMS: atom_id res chain seq x y z
N MET A 1 19.55 19.41 -3.58
CA MET A 1 18.98 18.98 -2.27
C MET A 1 18.80 17.47 -2.28
N LYS A 2 19.24 16.75 -1.23
CA LYS A 2 18.95 15.31 -1.08
C LYS A 2 17.43 15.12 -0.99
N ARG A 3 16.86 14.25 -1.83
CA ARG A 3 15.43 13.89 -1.75
C ARG A 3 15.20 13.07 -0.48
N LYS A 4 14.72 13.70 0.60
CA LYS A 4 14.13 12.96 1.72
C LYS A 4 12.87 12.25 1.23
N ARG A 5 12.79 10.93 1.44
CA ARG A 5 11.56 10.17 1.21
C ARG A 5 10.70 10.31 2.46
N PHE A 6 9.47 10.78 2.28
CA PHE A 6 8.47 10.85 3.34
C PHE A 6 7.54 9.64 3.23
N SER A 7 7.23 9.03 4.35
CA SER A 7 6.19 8.00 4.45
C SER A 7 4.80 8.64 4.32
N VAL A 8 3.79 7.86 3.93
CA VAL A 8 2.42 8.39 3.79
C VAL A 8 1.89 8.84 5.15
N GLU A 9 2.26 8.13 6.22
CA GLU A 9 1.92 8.46 7.61
C GLU A 9 2.49 9.83 8.01
N GLN A 10 3.75 10.12 7.66
CA GLN A 10 4.36 11.43 7.89
C GLN A 10 3.67 12.54 7.08
N ILE A 11 3.30 12.25 5.83
CA ILE A 11 2.58 13.21 4.98
C ILE A 11 1.23 13.57 5.61
N VAL A 12 0.45 12.56 6.01
CA VAL A 12 -0.86 12.76 6.64
C VAL A 12 -0.73 13.50 7.98
N ALA A 13 0.29 13.20 8.79
CA ALA A 13 0.53 13.92 10.04
C ALA A 13 0.77 15.43 9.81
N VAL A 14 1.56 15.78 8.79
CA VAL A 14 1.82 17.19 8.43
C VAL A 14 0.54 17.88 7.94
N LEU A 15 -0.28 17.21 7.12
CA LEU A 15 -1.56 17.76 6.65
C LEU A 15 -2.53 17.97 7.82
N LYS A 16 -2.58 17.04 8.78
CA LYS A 16 -3.42 17.15 9.97
C LYS A 16 -3.01 18.32 10.87
N GLN A 17 -1.72 18.61 11.00
CA GLN A 17 -1.26 19.81 11.72
C GLN A 17 -1.77 21.10 11.07
N ALA A 18 -1.82 21.16 9.74
CA ALA A 18 -2.41 22.30 9.02
C ALA A 18 -3.92 22.38 9.22
N GLU A 19 -4.64 21.24 9.24
CA GLU A 19 -6.08 21.19 9.54
C GLU A 19 -6.40 21.64 10.98
N LEU A 20 -5.49 21.40 11.93
CA LEU A 20 -5.58 21.88 13.31
C LEU A 20 -5.23 23.37 13.47
N GLY A 21 -4.96 24.08 12.37
CA GLY A 21 -4.76 25.53 12.36
C GLY A 21 -3.30 25.99 12.38
N MET A 22 -2.32 25.09 12.27
CA MET A 22 -0.92 25.50 12.16
C MET A 22 -0.65 26.20 10.82
N PRO A 23 0.05 27.35 10.80
CA PRO A 23 0.38 28.04 9.55
C PRO A 23 1.20 27.15 8.61
N VAL A 24 0.75 27.06 7.36
CA VAL A 24 1.39 26.23 6.32
C VAL A 24 2.86 26.66 6.07
N ALA A 25 3.15 27.96 6.15
CA ALA A 25 4.50 28.49 5.99
C ALA A 25 5.48 27.94 7.06
N ASP A 26 5.02 27.79 8.30
CA ASP A 26 5.84 27.26 9.39
C ASP A 26 6.04 25.76 9.26
N LEU A 27 5.00 25.02 8.85
CA LEU A 27 5.09 23.60 8.54
C LEU A 27 6.09 23.30 7.43
N ILE A 28 6.04 24.06 6.33
CA ILE A 28 6.96 23.91 5.19
C ILE A 28 8.41 24.09 5.65
N ARG A 29 8.68 25.10 6.48
CA ARG A 29 10.02 25.37 7.04
C ARG A 29 10.47 24.29 8.01
N HIS A 30 9.59 23.88 8.93
CA HIS A 30 9.88 22.89 9.95
C HIS A 30 10.16 21.50 9.36
N VAL A 31 9.32 21.07 8.42
CA VAL A 31 9.43 19.76 7.74
C VAL A 31 10.53 19.78 6.67
N GLY A 32 10.87 20.96 6.15
CA GLY A 32 11.89 21.15 5.12
C GLY A 32 11.42 20.70 3.74
N ILE A 33 10.20 21.09 3.36
CA ILE A 33 9.61 20.81 2.05
C ILE A 33 9.37 22.12 1.29
N SER A 34 8.99 22.03 0.00
CA SER A 34 8.51 23.19 -0.74
C SER A 34 7.00 23.34 -0.59
N GLU A 35 6.49 24.56 -0.79
CA GLU A 35 5.04 24.83 -0.80
C GLU A 35 4.30 24.00 -1.86
N GLN A 36 4.88 23.87 -3.05
CA GLN A 36 4.34 23.00 -4.09
C GLN A 36 4.22 21.54 -3.64
N THR A 37 5.18 21.05 -2.84
CA THR A 37 5.14 19.69 -2.28
C THR A 37 3.97 19.54 -1.30
N PHE A 38 3.78 20.53 -0.42
CA PHE A 38 2.67 20.54 0.53
C PHE A 38 1.31 20.48 -0.17
N TYR A 39 1.07 21.34 -1.17
CA TYR A 39 -0.20 21.34 -1.88
C TYR A 39 -0.42 20.09 -2.74
N ARG A 40 0.64 19.50 -3.31
CA ARG A 40 0.54 18.19 -3.97
C ARG A 40 0.11 17.10 -2.99
N TRP A 41 0.70 17.09 -1.79
CA TRP A 41 0.28 16.16 -0.74
C TRP A 41 -1.15 16.41 -0.30
N LYS A 42 -1.55 17.67 -0.09
CA LYS A 42 -2.93 18.03 0.24
C LYS A 42 -3.90 17.52 -0.82
N LYS A 43 -3.61 17.69 -2.11
CA LYS A 43 -4.45 17.17 -3.20
C LYS A 43 -4.59 15.64 -3.18
N GLN A 44 -3.53 14.92 -2.79
CA GLN A 44 -3.48 13.46 -2.87
C GLN A 44 -3.96 12.75 -1.61
N TYR A 45 -3.77 13.36 -0.44
CA TYR A 45 -3.94 12.70 0.87
C TYR A 45 -4.83 13.48 1.84
N ALA A 46 -5.39 14.65 1.47
CA ALA A 46 -6.31 15.36 2.36
C ALA A 46 -7.54 14.50 2.68
N GLY A 47 -8.02 14.62 3.92
CA GLY A 47 -9.16 13.82 4.42
C GLY A 47 -8.84 12.37 4.77
N MET A 48 -7.62 11.88 4.51
CA MET A 48 -7.18 10.57 5.01
C MET A 48 -6.74 10.68 6.47
N GLN A 49 -7.28 9.83 7.35
CA GLN A 49 -6.73 9.66 8.70
C GLN A 49 -5.51 8.74 8.65
N SER A 50 -4.53 8.96 9.55
CA SER A 50 -3.31 8.14 9.64
C SER A 50 -3.61 6.65 9.81
N ASP A 51 -4.68 6.35 10.55
CA ASP A 51 -5.08 4.96 10.83
C ASP A 51 -5.68 4.30 9.58
N GLN A 52 -6.44 5.06 8.78
CA GLN A 52 -6.97 4.58 7.50
C GLN A 52 -5.86 4.28 6.49
N VAL A 53 -4.79 5.09 6.48
CA VAL A 53 -3.61 4.81 5.64
C VAL A 53 -2.93 3.52 6.05
N ARG A 54 -2.77 3.31 7.36
CA ARG A 54 -2.13 2.10 7.91
C ARG A 54 -2.95 0.86 7.59
N GLU A 55 -4.27 0.93 7.80
CA GLU A 55 -5.20 -0.15 7.50
C GLU A 55 -5.23 -0.47 6.00
N LEU A 56 -5.27 0.56 5.13
CA LEU A 56 -5.24 0.38 3.69
C LEU A 56 -3.96 -0.31 3.22
N LYS A 57 -2.81 0.04 3.81
CA LYS A 57 -1.54 -0.63 3.51
C LYS A 57 -1.54 -2.09 3.95
N GLN A 58 -2.04 -2.39 5.15
CA GLN A 58 -2.17 -3.77 5.64
C GLN A 58 -3.09 -4.60 4.74
N LEU A 59 -4.22 -4.04 4.33
CA LEU A 59 -5.15 -4.69 3.41
C LEU A 59 -4.51 -4.94 2.04
N GLN A 60 -3.71 -4.01 1.52
CA GLN A 60 -2.98 -4.20 0.27
C GLN A 60 -1.94 -5.31 0.36
N ASP A 61 -1.15 -5.35 1.45
CA ASP A 61 -0.14 -6.37 1.68
C ASP A 61 -0.79 -7.76 1.81
N GLU A 62 -1.89 -7.87 2.56
CA GLU A 62 -2.62 -9.13 2.71
C GLU A 62 -3.27 -9.56 1.39
N ASN A 63 -3.85 -8.63 0.61
CA ASN A 63 -4.42 -8.94 -0.69
C ASN A 63 -3.35 -9.48 -1.65
N ALA A 64 -2.15 -8.90 -1.65
CA ALA A 64 -1.02 -9.39 -2.45
C ALA A 64 -0.60 -10.81 -2.03
N ARG A 65 -0.53 -11.07 -0.72
CA ARG A 65 -0.22 -12.40 -0.18
C ARG A 65 -1.28 -13.43 -0.57
N LEU A 66 -2.56 -13.09 -0.41
CA LEU A 66 -3.68 -13.95 -0.76
C LEU A 66 -3.71 -14.27 -2.26
N LYS A 67 -3.49 -13.27 -3.13
CA LYS A 67 -3.39 -13.49 -4.57
C LYS A 67 -2.27 -14.47 -4.93
N LYS A 68 -1.10 -14.35 -4.30
CA LYS A 68 0.01 -15.28 -4.51
C LYS A 68 -0.37 -16.70 -4.09
N LEU A 69 -0.93 -16.85 -2.89
CA LEU A 69 -1.35 -18.16 -2.38
C LEU A 69 -2.42 -18.80 -3.27
N VAL A 70 -3.39 -18.03 -3.75
CA VAL A 70 -4.43 -18.51 -4.67
C VAL A 70 -3.81 -18.97 -5.99
N ALA A 71 -2.83 -18.24 -6.53
CA ALA A 71 -2.16 -18.64 -7.77
C ALA A 71 -1.39 -19.97 -7.59
N GLU A 72 -0.63 -20.11 -6.49
CA GLU A 72 0.11 -21.33 -6.16
C GLU A 72 -0.84 -22.54 -6.00
N LEU A 73 -1.88 -22.39 -5.17
CA LEU A 73 -2.87 -23.46 -4.95
C LEU A 73 -3.63 -23.82 -6.24
N SER A 74 -3.90 -22.83 -7.10
CA SER A 74 -4.58 -23.08 -8.38
C SER A 74 -3.69 -23.86 -9.35
N LEU A 75 -2.38 -23.60 -9.33
CA LEU A 75 -1.40 -24.35 -10.11
C LEU A 75 -1.30 -25.80 -9.60
N ASP A 76 -1.16 -25.99 -8.29
CA ASP A 76 -1.09 -27.32 -7.67
C ASP A 76 -2.35 -28.14 -7.97
N LYS A 77 -3.53 -27.51 -7.88
CA LYS A 77 -4.81 -28.14 -8.24
C LYS A 77 -4.81 -28.61 -9.70
N ALA A 78 -4.34 -27.77 -10.62
CA ALA A 78 -4.29 -28.12 -12.04
C ALA A 78 -3.35 -29.31 -12.28
N ILE A 79 -2.18 -29.34 -11.63
CA ILE A 79 -1.22 -30.45 -11.72
C ILE A 79 -1.87 -31.75 -11.18
N LEU A 80 -2.51 -31.69 -10.02
CA LEU A 80 -3.16 -32.86 -9.42
C LEU A 80 -4.29 -33.40 -10.30
N GLN A 81 -5.07 -32.51 -10.91
CA GLN A 81 -6.12 -32.90 -11.86
C GLN A 81 -5.54 -33.54 -13.12
N ASP A 82 -4.44 -33.03 -13.68
CA ASP A 82 -3.75 -33.65 -14.82
C ASP A 82 -3.28 -35.07 -14.48
N VAL A 83 -2.60 -35.23 -13.33
CA VAL A 83 -2.11 -36.53 -12.85
C VAL A 83 -3.27 -37.51 -12.65
N ALA A 84 -4.37 -37.08 -12.00
CA ALA A 84 -5.54 -37.94 -11.79
C ALA A 84 -6.26 -38.30 -13.10
N SER A 85 -6.18 -37.44 -14.12
CA SER A 85 -6.82 -37.68 -15.43
C SER A 85 -6.05 -38.68 -16.31
N LYS A 86 -4.75 -38.88 -16.05
CA LYS A 86 -3.96 -39.93 -16.70
C LYS A 86 -4.37 -41.29 -16.14
N LYS A 87 -5.22 -42.02 -16.88
CA LYS A 87 -5.62 -43.41 -16.55
C LYS A 87 -4.38 -44.29 -16.33
N TRP A 88 -4.32 -44.93 -15.17
CA TRP A 88 -3.35 -45.97 -14.87
C TRP A 88 -3.54 -47.13 -15.87
N PRO A 89 -2.52 -47.54 -16.65
CA PRO A 89 -2.61 -48.75 -17.44
C PRO A 89 -2.71 -49.91 -16.44
N GLY A 90 -3.89 -50.51 -16.33
CA GLY A 90 -4.11 -51.70 -15.50
C GLY A 90 -3.13 -52.81 -15.87
N PRO A 91 -2.77 -53.70 -14.92
CA PRO A 91 -1.83 -54.78 -15.18
C PRO A 91 -2.35 -55.65 -16.34
N ARG A 92 -1.46 -55.91 -17.30
CA ARG A 92 -1.71 -56.80 -18.44
C ARG A 92 -1.85 -58.25 -17.99
#